data_AF-A0A316W637-F1
#
_entry.id   AF-A0A316W637-F1
#
_cell.length_a   1.000
_cell.length_b   1.000
_cell.length_c   1.000
_cell.angle_alpha   90.00
_cell.angle_beta   90.00
_cell.angle_gamma   90.00
#
_symmetry.space_group_name_H-M   'P 1'
#
loop_
_entity.id
_entity.type
_entity.pdbx_description
1 polymer ?
#
loop_
_entity_poly.entity_id
_entity_poly.type
_entity_poly.pdbx_seq_one_letter_code
_entity_poly.pdbx_strand_id
1 'polypeptide(L)'
;GAFGAHALRPHLNAHQQASWQTATIYHLVHSAALLITTTLPIAPSAALTTSAWSFATGITLFSGSIYGLCLTKEGHPSRKILGPATPLGGLAFIAGWVALAVAQRRGAPRLR
;
A
#
# COMPACT_ATOMS: atom_id res chain seq x y z
N GLY A 1 -12.10 -1.28 -6.30
CA GLY A 1 -12.12 -1.72 -7.72
C GLY A 1 -13.49 -2.27 -8.10
N ALA A 2 -13.70 -2.66 -9.35
CA ALA A 2 -15.01 -3.06 -9.88
C ALA A 2 -15.73 -4.14 -9.04
N PHE A 3 -14.99 -5.13 -8.55
CA PHE A 3 -15.49 -6.18 -7.65
C PHE A 3 -16.14 -5.63 -6.37
N GLY A 4 -15.50 -4.65 -5.73
CA GLY A 4 -16.03 -3.94 -4.57
C GLY A 4 -17.34 -3.22 -4.85
N ALA A 5 -17.38 -2.49 -5.97
CA ALA A 5 -18.50 -1.63 -6.32
C ALA A 5 -19.75 -2.39 -6.79
N HIS A 6 -19.57 -3.57 -7.41
CA HIS A 6 -20.67 -4.32 -8.02
C HIS A 6 -21.02 -5.59 -7.23
N ALA A 7 -20.03 -6.42 -6.90
CA ALA A 7 -20.29 -7.72 -6.26
C ALA A 7 -20.40 -7.62 -4.73
N LEU A 8 -19.56 -6.79 -4.10
CA LEU A 8 -19.52 -6.69 -2.64
C LEU A 8 -20.43 -5.63 -2.05
N ARG A 9 -20.80 -4.58 -2.81
CA ARG A 9 -21.58 -3.45 -2.30
C ARG A 9 -22.86 -3.83 -1.55
N PRO A 10 -23.69 -4.79 -2.01
CA PRO A 10 -24.88 -5.21 -1.27
C PRO A 10 -24.59 -5.93 0.06
N HIS A 11 -23.36 -6.44 0.23
CA HIS A 11 -22.93 -7.27 1.35
C HIS A 11 -22.14 -6.49 2.42
N LEU A 12 -21.77 -5.24 2.13
CA LEU A 12 -20.97 -4.40 3.03
C LEU A 12 -21.84 -3.29 3.61
N ASN A 13 -21.73 -3.05 4.91
CA ASN A 13 -22.34 -1.86 5.52
C ASN A 13 -21.60 -0.58 5.10
N ALA A 14 -22.16 0.59 5.40
CA ALA A 14 -21.61 1.88 4.98
C ALA A 14 -20.14 2.09 5.44
N HIS A 15 -19.81 1.69 6.66
CA HIS A 15 -18.45 1.79 7.20
C HIS A 15 -17.46 0.86 6.48
N GLN A 16 -17.88 -0.37 6.17
CA GLN A 16 -17.09 -1.32 5.40
C GLN A 16 -16.90 -0.87 3.95
N GLN A 17 -17.92 -0.26 3.33
CA GLN A 17 -17.80 0.31 1.98
C GLN A 17 -16.77 1.44 1.95
N ALA A 18 -16.82 2.36 2.93
CA ALA A 18 -15.82 3.42 3.07
C ALA A 18 -14.41 2.85 3.28
N SER A 19 -14.27 1.85 4.16
CA SER A 19 -12.99 1.18 4.43
C SER A 19 -12.44 0.48 3.18
N TRP A 20 -13.28 -0.24 2.45
CA TRP A 20 -12.92 -0.89 1.18
C TRP A 20 -12.44 0.12 0.14
N GLN A 21 -13.10 1.29 0.06
CA GLN A 21 -12.70 2.35 -0.85
C GLN A 21 -11.34 2.94 -0.45
N THR A 22 -11.11 3.19 0.83
CA THR A 22 -9.79 3.61 1.34
C THR A 22 -8.71 2.60 0.96
N ALA A 23 -8.92 1.31 1.21
CA ALA A 23 -7.98 0.26 0.83
C ALA A 23 -7.71 0.23 -0.69
N THR A 24 -8.75 0.43 -1.51
CA THR A 24 -8.61 0.51 -2.97
C THR A 24 -7.73 1.68 -3.40
N ILE A 25 -7.98 2.88 -2.85
CA ILE A 25 -7.24 4.08 -3.21
C ILE A 25 -5.77 3.94 -2.79
N TYR A 26 -5.51 3.50 -1.55
CA TYR A 26 -4.15 3.31 -1.06
C TYR A 26 -3.41 2.22 -1.85
N HIS A 27 -4.07 1.12 -2.20
CA HIS A 27 -3.49 0.11 -3.07
C HIS A 27 -3.10 0.71 -4.43
N LEU A 28 -4.01 1.42 -5.10
CA LEU A 28 -3.74 2.00 -6.42
C LEU A 28 -2.57 3.00 -6.40
N VAL A 29 -2.59 3.94 -5.46
CA VAL A 29 -1.56 4.99 -5.34
C VAL A 29 -0.17 4.37 -5.12
N HIS A 30 -0.05 3.40 -4.22
CA HIS A 30 1.24 2.80 -3.91
C HIS A 30 1.68 1.76 -4.94
N SER A 31 0.75 1.13 -5.66
CA SER A 31 1.09 0.30 -6.83
C SER A 31 1.65 1.16 -7.98
N ALA A 32 1.08 2.34 -8.21
CA ALA A 32 1.65 3.29 -9.17
C ALA A 32 3.04 3.76 -8.73
N ALA A 33 3.23 4.09 -7.45
CA ALA A 33 4.52 4.45 -6.90
C ALA A 33 5.55 3.32 -7.00
N LEU A 34 5.14 2.07 -6.78
CA LEU A 34 5.98 0.88 -6.96
C LEU A 34 6.40 0.73 -8.43
N LEU A 35 5.46 0.86 -9.37
CA LEU A 35 5.75 0.79 -10.80
C LEU A 35 6.73 1.88 -11.23
N ILE A 36 6.55 3.11 -10.74
CA ILE A 36 7.49 4.23 -10.99
C ILE A 36 8.87 3.87 -10.41
N THR A 37 8.91 3.35 -9.18
CA THR A 37 10.16 2.96 -8.51
C THR A 37 10.96 1.94 -9.33
N THR A 38 10.29 0.98 -9.98
CA THR A 38 10.96 -0.07 -10.77
C THR A 38 11.28 0.33 -12.21
N THR A 39 10.72 1.43 -12.71
CA THR A 39 10.89 1.89 -14.11
C THR A 39 11.69 3.18 -14.24
N LEU A 40 12.04 3.83 -13.12
CA LEU A 40 12.88 5.03 -13.11
C LEU A 40 14.25 4.77 -13.76
N PRO A 41 14.70 5.62 -14.71
CA PRO A 41 15.99 5.48 -15.38
C PRO A 41 17.14 6.05 -14.52
N ILE A 42 17.25 5.59 -13.28
CA ILE A 42 18.35 5.94 -12.36
C ILE A 42 19.13 4.68 -11.98
N ALA A 43 20.39 4.87 -11.58
CA ALA A 43 21.23 3.76 -11.14
C ALA A 43 20.56 2.99 -9.97
N PRO A 44 20.57 1.65 -9.99
CA PRO A 44 20.12 0.85 -8.87
C PRO A 44 20.81 1.28 -7.57
N SER A 45 20.04 1.39 -6.49
CA SER A 45 20.57 1.76 -5.18
C SER A 45 19.79 1.07 -4.07
N ALA A 46 20.43 0.91 -2.90
CA ALA A 46 19.77 0.35 -1.74
C ALA A 46 18.48 1.11 -1.39
N ALA A 47 18.48 2.44 -1.53
CA ALA A 47 17.29 3.27 -1.28
C ALA A 47 16.15 2.96 -2.26
N LEU A 48 16.44 2.72 -3.54
CA LEU A 48 15.43 2.34 -4.53
C LEU A 48 14.84 0.94 -4.23
N THR A 49 15.70 0.00 -3.85
CA THR A 49 15.28 -1.35 -3.43
C THR A 49 14.41 -1.28 -2.16
N THR A 50 14.83 -0.52 -1.16
CA THR A 50 14.03 -0.28 0.06
C THR A 50 12.69 0.34 -0.28
N SER A 51 12.63 1.32 -1.20
CA SER A 51 11.38 1.92 -1.65
C SER A 51 10.40 0.88 -2.22
N ALA A 52 10.87 0.07 -3.16
CA ALA A 52 10.04 -0.93 -3.84
C ALA A 52 9.46 -1.96 -2.85
N TRP A 53 10.31 -2.53 -1.99
CA TRP A 53 9.86 -3.49 -0.98
C TRP A 53 8.92 -2.86 0.05
N SER A 54 9.16 -1.60 0.42
CA SER A 54 8.32 -0.87 1.37
C SER A 54 6.92 -0.63 0.81
N PHE A 55 6.78 -0.26 -0.47
CA PHE A 55 5.47 -0.14 -1.11
C PHE A 55 4.75 -1.49 -1.22
N ALA A 56 5.45 -2.54 -1.66
CA ALA A 56 4.85 -3.88 -1.77
C ALA A 56 4.37 -4.42 -0.40
N THR A 57 5.20 -4.24 0.64
CA THR A 57 4.87 -4.62 2.02
C THR A 57 3.71 -3.78 2.55
N GLY A 58 3.75 -2.47 2.33
CA GLY A 58 2.66 -1.55 2.71
C GLY A 58 1.34 -1.91 2.05
N ILE A 59 1.32 -2.24 0.75
CA ILE A 59 0.10 -2.67 0.04
C ILE A 59 -0.49 -3.90 0.74
N THR A 60 0.36 -4.89 1.03
CA THR A 60 -0.05 -6.15 1.63
C THR A 60 -0.59 -5.94 3.05
N LEU A 61 0.13 -5.22 3.90
CA LEU A 61 -0.22 -5.03 5.31
C LEU A 61 -1.33 -4.00 5.51
N PHE A 62 -1.36 -2.90 4.77
CA PHE A 62 -2.37 -1.85 4.90
C PHE A 62 -3.64 -2.20 4.11
N SER A 63 -3.52 -2.34 2.79
CA SER A 63 -4.71 -2.52 1.94
C SER A 63 -5.24 -3.94 2.05
N GLY A 64 -4.35 -4.94 2.02
CA GLY A 64 -4.71 -6.35 2.20
C GLY A 64 -5.43 -6.62 3.51
N SER A 65 -4.98 -6.02 4.62
CA SER A 65 -5.64 -6.22 5.91
C SER A 65 -7.04 -5.60 5.97
N ILE A 66 -7.24 -4.40 5.43
CA ILE A 66 -8.56 -3.77 5.37
C ILE A 66 -9.50 -4.58 4.48
N TYR A 67 -9.04 -5.11 3.33
CA TYR A 67 -9.85 -6.04 2.53
C TYR A 67 -10.24 -7.27 3.35
N GLY A 68 -9.30 -7.87 4.07
CA GLY A 68 -9.56 -8.99 4.96
C GLY A 68 -10.57 -8.66 6.06
N LEU A 69 -10.50 -7.47 6.67
CA LEU A 69 -11.44 -7.00 7.69
C LEU A 69 -12.85 -6.76 7.14
N CYS A 70 -12.98 -6.37 5.86
CA CYS A 70 -14.28 -6.23 5.21
C CYS A 70 -14.90 -7.59 4.85
N LEU A 71 -14.08 -8.58 4.52
CA LEU A 71 -14.53 -9.91 4.08
C LEU A 71 -14.69 -10.91 5.25
N THR A 72 -14.13 -10.62 6.42
CA THR A 72 -14.22 -11.49 7.60
C THR A 72 -15.32 -11.03 8.54
N LYS A 73 -16.12 -11.99 9.04
CA LYS A 73 -17.16 -11.73 10.03
C LYS A 73 -16.58 -11.29 11.37
N GLU A 74 -17.35 -10.50 12.11
CA GLU A 74 -17.01 -10.14 13.49
C GLU A 74 -16.78 -11.40 14.34
N GLY A 75 -15.78 -11.35 15.23
CA GLY A 75 -15.36 -12.50 16.05
C GLY A 75 -14.41 -13.50 15.39
N HIS A 76 -14.17 -13.41 14.07
CA HIS A 76 -13.23 -14.32 13.41
C HIS A 76 -11.79 -14.12 13.92
N PRO A 77 -11.04 -15.20 14.24
CA PRO A 77 -9.72 -15.11 14.90
C PRO A 77 -8.69 -14.32 14.10
N SER A 78 -8.77 -14.32 12.76
CA SER A 78 -7.86 -13.54 11.91
C SER A 78 -7.92 -12.03 12.15
N ARG A 79 -9.05 -11.49 12.65
CA ARG A 79 -9.20 -10.04 12.89
C ARG A 79 -8.21 -9.53 13.93
N LYS A 80 -7.74 -10.39 14.85
CA LYS A 80 -6.70 -10.06 15.85
C LYS A 80 -5.35 -9.75 15.21
N ILE A 81 -5.10 -10.28 14.02
CA ILE A 81 -3.85 -10.06 13.26
C ILE A 81 -4.05 -8.96 12.22
N LEU A 82 -5.20 -8.94 11.54
CA LEU A 82 -5.49 -7.98 10.48
C LEU A 82 -5.59 -6.53 10.99
N GLY A 83 -6.21 -6.31 12.15
CA GLY A 83 -6.32 -4.96 12.73
C GLY A 83 -4.96 -4.28 12.94
N PRO A 84 -4.05 -4.88 13.72
CA PRO A 84 -2.71 -4.32 13.95
C PRO A 84 -1.81 -4.25 12.72
N ALA A 85 -2.08 -5.01 11.66
CA ALA A 85 -1.30 -4.95 10.42
C ALA A 85 -1.45 -3.61 9.68
N THR A 86 -2.60 -2.94 9.80
CA THR A 86 -2.87 -1.68 9.10
C THR A 86 -1.85 -0.58 9.43
N PRO A 87 -1.61 -0.21 10.70
CA PRO A 87 -0.62 0.84 11.03
C PRO A 87 0.81 0.49 10.59
N LEU A 88 1.20 -0.78 10.66
CA LEU A 88 2.51 -1.23 10.18
C LEU A 88 2.66 -1.04 8.67
N GLY A 89 1.61 -1.32 7.90
CA GLY A 89 1.58 -1.03 6.47
C GLY A 89 1.66 0.46 6.16
N GLY A 90 1.04 1.31 6.98
CA GLY A 90 1.16 2.77 6.86
C GLY A 90 2.59 3.27 7.09
N LEU A 91 3.29 2.73 8.09
CA LEU A 91 4.71 3.02 8.31
C LEU A 91 5.58 2.57 7.13
N ALA A 92 5.30 1.41 6.55
CA ALA A 92 5.98 0.93 5.35
C ALA A 92 5.77 1.88 4.16
N PHE A 93 4.57 2.42 3.95
CA PHE A 93 4.34 3.43 2.91
C PHE A 93 5.17 4.69 3.12
N ILE A 94 5.24 5.21 4.35
CA ILE A 94 6.07 6.37 4.68
C ILE A 94 7.55 6.08 4.37
N ALA A 95 8.06 4.93 4.80
CA ALA A 95 9.43 4.51 4.51
C ALA A 95 9.69 4.41 2.99
N GLY A 96 8.73 3.91 2.22
CA GLY A 96 8.79 3.83 0.77
C GLY A 96 8.97 5.18 0.11
N TRP A 97 8.11 6.15 0.45
CA TRP A 97 8.19 7.51 -0.09
C TRP A 97 9.49 8.23 0.29
N VAL A 98 9.93 8.11 1.55
CA VAL A 98 11.20 8.68 2.00
C VAL A 98 12.38 8.08 1.24
N ALA A 99 12.40 6.75 1.09
CA ALA A 99 13.47 6.06 0.38
C ALA A 99 13.51 6.42 -1.12
N LEU A 100 12.35 6.56 -1.77
CA LEU A 100 12.24 7.01 -3.16
C LEU A 100 12.82 8.43 -3.33
N ALA A 101 12.45 9.35 -2.44
CA ALA A 101 12.96 10.72 -2.46
C ALA A 101 14.49 10.79 -2.27
N VAL A 102 15.04 9.95 -1.38
CA VAL A 102 16.49 9.83 -1.16
C VAL A 102 17.18 9.25 -2.40
N ALA A 103 16.61 8.23 -3.03
CA ALA A 103 17.16 7.62 -4.24
C ALA A 103 17.27 8.63 -5.38
N GLN A 104 16.21 9.42 -5.62
CA GLN A 104 16.19 10.45 -6.68
C GLN A 104 17.23 11.55 -6.44
N ARG A 105 17.39 12.03 -5.21
CA ARG A 105 18.39 13.06 -4.88
C ARG A 105 19.83 12.58 -5.10
N ARG A 106 20.10 11.28 -4.91
CA ARG A 106 21.43 10.69 -5.10
C ARG A 106 21.73 10.31 -6.55
N GLY A 107 20.69 10.05 -7.36
CA GLY A 107 20.80 9.70 -8.77
C GLY A 107 20.85 10.89 -9.74
N ALA A 108 20.50 12.10 -9.29
CA ALA A 108 20.58 13.29 -10.13
C ALA A 108 22.04 13.62 -10.50
N PRO A 109 22.36 13.87 -11.79
CA PRO A 109 23.69 14.33 -12.18
C PRO A 109 23.99 15.63 -11.44
N ARG A 110 25.08 15.67 -10.67
CA ARG A 110 25.54 16.90 -10.04
C ARG A 110 25.98 17.84 -11.16
N LEU A 111 25.15 18.80 -11.52
CA LEU A 111 25.56 19.93 -12.35
C LEU A 111 26.71 20.62 -11.60
N ARG A 112 27.93 20.45 -12.11
CA ARG A 112 29.13 21.17 -11.69
C ARG A 112 29.28 22.42 -12.54
#